data_AF-A0AAD4T366-F1
#
_entry.id   AF-A0AAD4T366-F1
#
_cell.length_a   1.000
_cell.length_b   1.000
_cell.length_c   1.000
_cell.angle_alpha   90.00
_cell.angle_beta   90.00
_cell.angle_gamma   90.00
#
_symmetry.space_group_name_H-M   'P 1'
#
loop_
_entity.id
_entity.type
_entity.pdbx_description
1 polymer ?
#
loop_
_entity_poly.entity_id
_entity_poly.type
_entity_poly.pdbx_seq_one_letter_code
_entity_poly.pdbx_strand_id
1 'polypeptide(L)' 'MRFPSYRGGLVFWADTVGAKHIYSSLKKWSEMCSNFFRPSKFLEDRAIKGIPLSAPLSTSQAPKSRL' A
#
# COMPACT_ATOMS: atom_id res chain seq x y z
N MET A 1 -18.11 0.55 7.65
CA MET A 1 -17.06 -0.25 8.33
C MET A 1 -16.53 0.55 9.52
N ARG A 2 -16.58 0.03 10.76
CA ARG A 2 -16.12 0.72 11.99
C ARG A 2 -14.65 0.35 12.28
N PHE A 3 -13.71 0.87 11.50
CA PHE A 3 -12.29 0.64 11.74
C PHE A 3 -11.89 1.29 13.09
N PRO A 4 -11.06 0.64 13.93
CA PRO A 4 -10.69 1.20 15.22
C PRO A 4 -9.98 2.56 15.08
N SER A 5 -10.57 3.63 15.63
CA SER A 5 -10.07 5.01 15.48
C SER A 5 -8.68 5.20 16.07
N TYR A 6 -8.35 4.49 17.16
CA TYR A 6 -7.03 4.55 17.79
C TYR A 6 -5.90 3.96 16.92
N ARG A 7 -6.23 3.25 15.83
CA ARG A 7 -5.26 2.79 14.82
C ARG A 7 -5.19 3.73 13.61
N GLY A 8 -5.77 4.93 13.73
CA GLY A 8 -5.87 5.91 12.65
C GLY A 8 -6.88 5.48 11.59
N GLY A 9 -6.47 4.57 10.73
CA GLY A 9 -7.25 4.05 9.61
C GLY A 9 -6.52 2.88 8.95
N LEU A 10 -7.16 2.21 7.99
CA LEU A 10 -6.59 1.02 7.36
C LEU A 10 -5.21 1.26 6.75
N VAL A 11 -5.03 2.36 6.02
CA VAL A 11 -3.76 2.71 5.36
C VAL A 11 -2.69 3.10 6.38
N PHE A 12 -3.07 3.89 7.40
CA PHE A 12 -2.14 4.26 8.47
C PHE A 12 -1.65 3.01 9.22
N TRP A 13 -2.57 2.11 9.57
CA TRP A 13 -2.21 0.85 10.20
C TRP A 13 -1.34 -0.03 9.28
N ALA A 14 -1.63 -0.08 7.99
CA ALA A 14 -0.82 -0.83 7.04
C ALA A 14 0.64 -0.31 6.97
N ASP A 15 0.86 0.99 7.16
CA ASP A 15 2.21 1.55 7.25
C ASP A 15 2.94 1.14 8.53
N THR A 16 2.22 0.98 9.65
CA THR A 16 2.81 0.45 10.88
C THR A 16 3.24 -1.01 10.76
N VAL A 17 2.56 -1.79 9.92
CA VAL A 17 2.92 -3.18 9.61
C VAL A 17 4.05 -3.23 8.58
N GLY A 18 4.05 -2.29 7.63
CA GLY A 18 5.05 -2.15 6.58
C GLY A 18 4.63 -2.81 5.27
N ALA A 19 4.79 -2.07 4.16
CA ALA A 19 4.42 -2.52 2.81
C ALA A 19 5.08 -3.86 2.42
N LYS A 20 6.35 -4.06 2.78
CA LYS A 20 7.10 -5.30 2.49
C LYS A 20 6.52 -6.52 3.19
N HIS A 21 6.09 -6.36 4.45
CA HIS A 21 5.48 -7.45 5.20
C HIS A 21 4.13 -7.85 4.59
N ILE A 22 3.30 -6.85 4.28
CA ILE A 22 1.99 -7.07 3.64
C ILE A 22 2.15 -7.75 2.27
N TYR A 23 3.10 -7.29 1.45
CA TYR A 23 3.40 -7.91 0.15
C TYR A 23 3.74 -9.39 0.29
N SER A 24 4.66 -9.71 1.21
CA SER A 24 5.18 -11.07 1.39
C SER A 24 4.08 -12.02 1.89
N SER A 25 3.25 -11.56 2.83
CA SER A 25 2.11 -12.33 3.35
C SER A 25 1.05 -12.58 2.27
N LEU A 26 0.69 -11.56 1.49
CA LEU A 26 -0.25 -11.69 0.38
C LEU A 26 0.27 -12.64 -0.71
N LYS A 27 1.56 -12.53 -1.06
CA LYS A 27 2.20 -13.43 -2.03
C LYS A 27 2.10 -14.88 -1.56
N LYS A 28 2.45 -15.16 -0.30
CA LYS A 28 2.33 -16.50 0.30
C LYS A 28 0.90 -17.04 0.25
N TRP A 29 -0.10 -16.20 0.54
CA TRP A 29 -1.52 -16.62 0.45
C TRP A 29 -2.00 -16.78 -0.99
N SER A 30 -1.45 -16.01 -1.93
CA SER A 30 -1.78 -16.15 -3.35
C SER A 30 -1.32 -17.50 -3.92
N GLU A 31 -0.17 -18.00 -3.45
CA GLU A 31 0.38 -19.30 -3.81
C GLU A 31 -0.38 -20.46 -3.14
N MET A 32 -0.90 -20.25 -1.93
CA MET A 32 -1.51 -21.31 -1.12
C MET A 32 -3.01 -21.48 -1.36
N CYS A 33 -3.76 -20.39 -1.54
CA CYS A 33 -5.23 -20.44 -1.48
C CYS A 33 -5.88 -20.03 -2.79
N SER A 34 -5.54 -18.86 -3.33
CA SER A 34 -6.21 -18.33 -4.52
C SER A 34 -5.50 -17.10 -5.07
N ASN A 35 -5.61 -16.92 -6.39
CA ASN A 35 -5.25 -15.71 -7.10
C ASN A 35 -5.91 -14.44 -6.54
N PHE A 36 -6.96 -14.57 -5.71
CA PHE A 36 -7.59 -13.45 -5.00
C PHE A 36 -6.60 -12.64 -4.16
N PHE A 37 -5.62 -13.28 -3.53
CA PHE A 37 -4.63 -12.61 -2.69
C PHE A 37 -3.43 -12.06 -3.47
N ARG A 38 -3.48 -12.08 -4.81
CA ARG A 38 -2.38 -11.57 -5.64
C ARG A 38 -2.10 -10.09 -5.29
N PRO A 39 -0.86 -9.76 -4.87
CA PRO A 39 -0.49 -8.38 -4.58
C PRO A 39 -0.69 -7.47 -5.81
N SER A 40 -1.13 -6.24 -5.59
CA SER A 40 -1.22 -5.24 -6.66
C SER A 40 0.16 -4.69 -7.01
N LYS A 41 0.33 -4.22 -8.25
CA LYS A 41 1.58 -3.59 -8.70
C LYS A 41 2.00 -2.39 -7.84
N PHE A 42 1.02 -1.61 -7.39
CA PHE A 42 1.27 -0.48 -6.49
C PHE A 42 1.92 -0.90 -5.17
N LEU A 43 1.41 -2.00 -4.59
CA LEU A 43 1.92 -2.52 -3.33
C LEU A 43 3.32 -3.12 -3.52
N GLU A 44 3.53 -3.83 -4.63
CA GLU A 44 4.83 -4.36 -5.04
C GLU A 44 5.88 -3.27 -5.20
N ASP A 45 5.59 -2.20 -5.96
CA ASP A 45 6.50 -1.09 -6.16
C ASP A 45 6.91 -0.43 -4.85
N ARG A 46 5.95 -0.24 -3.93
CA ARG A 46 6.22 0.37 -2.62
C ARG A 46 6.97 -0.57 -1.68
N ALA A 47 6.68 -1.87 -1.72
CA ALA A 47 7.40 -2.88 -0.97
C ALA A 47 8.87 -2.99 -1.41
N ILE A 48 9.15 -2.91 -2.72
CA ILE A 48 10.50 -2.94 -3.30
C ILE A 48 11.26 -1.66 -2.95
N LYS A 49 10.61 -0.49 -3.08
CA LYS A 49 11.23 0.82 -2.82
C LYS A 49 11.33 1.18 -1.34
N GLY A 50 10.71 0.41 -0.44
CA GLY A 50 10.66 0.71 0.98
C GLY A 50 9.86 1.98 1.32
N ILE A 51 8.88 2.33 0.48
CA ILE A 51 8.07 3.54 0.63
C ILE A 51 6.77 3.18 1.38
N PRO A 52 6.32 3.97 2.37
CA PRO A 52 5.03 3.73 3.03
C PRO A 52 3.86 3.87 2.04
N LEU A 53 2.78 3.14 2.25
CA LEU A 53 1.55 3.16 1.45
C LEU A 53 0.79 4.48 1.53
N SER A 54 0.93 5.25 2.61
CA SER A 54 0.38 6.62 2.70
C SER A 54 1.18 7.68 1.94
N ALA A 55 2.42 7.38 1.51
CA ALA A 55 3.23 8.37 0.80
C ALA A 55 2.48 8.89 -0.45
N PRO A 56 2.58 10.20 -0.77
CA PRO A 56 1.96 10.74 -1.95
C PRO A 56 2.48 10.01 -3.19
N LEU A 57 1.57 9.69 -4.11
CA LEU A 57 1.98 9.30 -5.45
C LEU A 57 2.72 10.49 -6.06
N SER A 58 3.90 10.25 -6.61
CA SER A 58 4.58 11.27 -7.42
C SER A 58 3.73 11.51 -8.66
N THR A 59 2.81 12.46 -8.57
CA THR A 59 2.08 12.98 -9.72
C THR A 59 3.09 13.78 -10.52
N SER A 60 3.64 13.16 -11.57
CA SER A 60 4.36 13.92 -12.57
C SER A 60 3.40 14.99 -13.11
N GLN A 61 3.74 16.24 -12.83
CA GLN A 61 3.15 17.49 -13.32
C GLN A 61 1.84 17.96 -12.64
N ALA A 62 2.00 18.82 -11.64
CA ALA A 62 1.01 19.87 -11.41
C ALA A 62 0.97 20.79 -12.66
N PRO A 63 -0.20 21.10 -13.23
CA PRO A 63 -0.26 22.13 -14.26
C PRO A 63 0.16 23.46 -13.62
N LYS A 64 1.21 24.09 -14.16
CA LYS A 64 1.57 25.47 -13.82
C LYS A 64 0.36 26.33 -14.11
N SER A 65 -0.30 26.82 -13.06
CA SER A 65 -1.30 27.88 -13.18
C SER A 65 -0.62 29.07 -13.84
N ARG A 66 -0.99 29.38 -15.09
CA ARG A 66 -0.63 30.65 -15.70
C ARG A 66 -1.46 31.72 -15.00
N LEU A 67 -0.76 32.60 -14.29
CA LEU A 67 -1.26 33.92 -13.90
C LEU A 67 -1.35 34.81 -15.14
#